data_AF-A0A934WZP1-F1
#
_entry.id   AF-A0A934WZP1-F1
#
_cell.length_a   1.000
_cell.length_b   1.000
_cell.length_c   1.000
_cell.angle_alpha   90.00
_cell.angle_beta   90.00
_cell.angle_gamma   90.00
#
_symmetry.space_group_name_H-M   'P 1'
#
loop_
_entity.id
_entity.type
_entity.pdbx_description
1 polymer ?
#
loop_
_entity_poly.entity_id
_entity_poly.type
_entity_poly.pdbx_seq_one_letter_code
_entity_poly.pdbx_strand_id
1 'polypeptide(L)'
;MKALSTSVIFLLLLIVGCKSENEDLKTFKKGEVSFSLELIGESAATRESFNLPTGSYLQISIETAEGTEVLAQDSIAILTFNGTFVSAPLELNEAAYLLTEFMVLSPGNEVLYATPVSGSPMADLTNDPLPFPFEVVANEATSLSLEVLNVSMLTPEDIGYVSFPFTIVNHFFVSVFELEENGQTLTDAQGYIIQESDTVKEFSVEPEINAVTFSGNDTVEFTLVIVKDGFAKHTQNFTIKDIYDDYDNAIVPVSLIPALTFVAVPGNYDNATYPDEFGFSLTYQGNITIDWGDGTVEEGSFVSNYWASHNYESFGEYFVSVTGDLATFTEFYSYYGQGPMKAINLYHLPELDDLRIGFNGSGECPKVIDLSRNHKVRTLNLALNHDLEEIIIPELNQVLHLLIQGPNNISTANLENIIAPIYESVVATGRTGGAINLGSEEEFGETAGPPSESDWAKLRILKNEYDWFVYPDPDSEKASFF
;
A
#
# COMPACT_ATOMS: atom_id res chain seq x y z
N MET A 1 -4.90 55.37 53.14
CA MET A 1 -4.37 55.49 51.75
C MET A 1 -5.53 55.22 50.81
N LYS A 2 -5.79 56.17 49.91
CA LYS A 2 -6.92 56.20 48.97
C LYS A 2 -6.66 55.22 47.83
N ALA A 3 -7.61 54.34 47.54
CA ALA A 3 -7.72 53.71 46.23
C ALA A 3 -9.16 53.20 46.05
N LEU A 4 -10.03 54.03 45.48
CA LEU A 4 -11.12 53.60 44.61
C LEU A 4 -11.68 54.85 43.93
N SER A 5 -11.44 54.99 42.63
CA SER A 5 -12.27 55.83 41.78
C SER A 5 -12.11 55.40 40.33
N THR A 6 -13.10 54.63 39.88
CA THR A 6 -13.89 54.91 38.68
C THR A 6 -13.14 55.50 37.49
N SER A 7 -12.91 54.67 36.47
CA SER A 7 -12.81 55.11 35.08
C SER A 7 -13.82 54.33 34.25
N VAL A 8 -14.95 54.98 34.00
CA VAL A 8 -15.93 54.62 32.98
C VAL A 8 -15.30 55.02 31.65
N ILE A 9 -14.85 54.02 30.88
CA ILE A 9 -14.44 54.24 29.48
C ILE A 9 -15.71 54.30 28.65
N PHE A 10 -16.07 55.52 28.28
CA PHE A 10 -17.11 55.84 27.31
C PHE A 10 -16.53 55.58 25.91
N LEU A 11 -16.73 54.38 25.38
CA LEU A 11 -16.37 54.05 24.01
C LEU A 11 -17.41 54.68 23.07
N LEU A 12 -17.06 55.86 22.58
CA LEU A 12 -17.80 56.62 21.58
C LEU A 12 -17.81 55.82 20.26
N LEU A 13 -18.95 55.23 19.92
CA LEU A 13 -19.23 54.71 18.58
C LEU A 13 -19.20 55.86 17.57
N LEU A 14 -18.07 56.02 16.87
CA LEU A 14 -18.02 56.77 15.63
C LEU A 14 -18.58 55.87 14.52
N ILE A 15 -19.87 56.06 14.25
CA ILE A 15 -20.55 55.52 13.07
C ILE A 15 -20.05 56.34 11.87
N VAL A 16 -18.87 55.98 11.36
CA VAL A 16 -18.45 56.39 10.01
C VAL A 16 -19.24 55.50 9.05
N GLY A 17 -20.25 56.09 8.43
CA GLY A 17 -20.98 55.45 7.35
C GLY A 17 -20.06 55.19 6.17
N CYS A 18 -19.60 53.95 6.03
CA CYS A 18 -19.28 53.41 4.71
C CYS A 18 -20.60 53.31 3.96
N LYS A 19 -20.82 54.29 3.08
CA LYS A 19 -21.78 54.22 2.00
C LYS A 19 -21.32 53.05 1.14
N SER A 20 -21.97 51.89 1.26
CA SER A 20 -21.82 50.83 0.27
C SER A 20 -22.37 51.38 -1.03
N GLU A 21 -21.49 51.90 -1.88
CA GLU A 21 -21.79 51.95 -3.30
C GLU A 21 -22.17 50.52 -3.68
N ASN A 22 -23.43 50.37 -4.05
CA ASN A 22 -23.92 49.22 -4.76
C ASN A 22 -23.04 49.15 -6.02
N GLU A 23 -21.94 48.40 -5.95
CA GLU A 23 -21.40 47.82 -7.16
C GLU A 23 -22.50 46.92 -7.68
N ASP A 24 -23.19 47.40 -8.72
CA ASP A 24 -24.03 46.58 -9.56
C ASP A 24 -23.20 45.33 -9.88
N LEU A 25 -23.54 44.21 -9.23
CA LEU A 25 -23.04 42.89 -9.60
C LEU A 25 -23.38 42.74 -11.07
N LYS A 26 -22.40 43.00 -11.95
CA LYS A 26 -22.46 42.67 -13.35
C LYS A 26 -22.66 41.16 -13.39
N THR A 27 -23.92 40.77 -13.51
CA THR A 27 -24.30 39.40 -13.79
C THR A 27 -23.83 39.16 -15.21
N PHE A 28 -22.66 38.54 -15.34
CA PHE A 28 -22.18 38.06 -16.61
C PHE A 28 -23.18 37.00 -17.07
N LYS A 29 -23.81 37.27 -18.21
CA LYS A 29 -24.65 36.27 -18.84
C LYS A 29 -23.75 35.19 -19.40
N LYS A 30 -24.14 33.94 -19.26
CA LYS A 30 -23.38 32.78 -19.73
C LYS A 30 -24.09 32.06 -20.85
N GLY A 31 -23.32 31.40 -21.70
CA GLY A 31 -23.78 30.40 -22.67
C GLY A 31 -23.03 29.08 -22.49
N GLU A 32 -23.48 28.04 -23.17
CA GLU A 32 -22.82 26.73 -23.19
C GLU A 32 -22.06 26.54 -24.51
N VAL A 33 -20.88 25.93 -24.44
CA VAL A 33 -20.09 25.56 -25.62
C VAL A 33 -19.79 24.07 -25.60
N SER A 34 -19.90 23.41 -26.74
CA SER A 34 -19.51 22.01 -26.92
C SER A 34 -18.67 21.87 -28.18
N PHE A 35 -17.77 20.89 -28.17
CA PHE A 35 -16.85 20.61 -29.26
C PHE A 35 -17.13 19.24 -29.86
N SER A 36 -17.16 19.15 -31.18
CA SER A 36 -17.29 17.93 -31.95
C SER A 36 -16.08 17.76 -32.86
N LEU A 37 -15.78 16.50 -33.21
CA LEU A 37 -14.54 16.15 -33.89
C LEU A 37 -14.80 15.65 -35.32
N GLU A 38 -14.03 16.18 -36.26
CA GLU A 38 -14.01 15.75 -37.66
C GLU A 38 -12.62 15.27 -38.04
N LEU A 39 -12.48 14.03 -38.52
CA LEU A 39 -11.18 13.54 -39.01
C LEU A 39 -10.97 13.90 -40.47
N ILE A 40 -9.78 14.40 -40.77
CA ILE A 40 -9.33 14.64 -42.13
C ILE A 40 -8.61 13.40 -42.66
N GLY A 41 -8.87 13.06 -43.93
CA GLY A 41 -8.11 12.06 -44.68
C GLY A 41 -8.77 10.70 -44.86
N GLU A 42 -9.89 10.42 -44.17
CA GLU A 42 -10.67 9.20 -44.41
C GLU A 42 -11.83 9.46 -45.37
N SER A 43 -11.78 8.80 -46.53
CA SER A 43 -12.91 8.78 -47.46
C SER A 43 -14.10 8.09 -46.81
N ALA A 44 -15.32 8.58 -47.01
CA ALA A 44 -16.56 8.03 -46.44
C ALA A 44 -16.82 6.53 -46.73
N ALA A 45 -16.05 5.90 -47.63
CA ALA A 45 -16.11 4.47 -47.97
C ALA A 45 -15.15 3.57 -47.17
N THR A 46 -14.21 4.14 -46.40
CA THR A 46 -13.24 3.42 -45.56
C THR A 46 -13.21 3.99 -44.13
N ARG A 47 -14.38 4.24 -43.55
CA ARG A 47 -14.50 4.39 -42.09
C ARG A 47 -14.21 3.02 -41.45
N GLU A 48 -12.94 2.63 -41.40
CA GLU A 48 -12.52 1.81 -40.27
C GLU A 48 -12.88 2.63 -39.03
N SER A 49 -13.58 2.00 -38.09
CA SER A 49 -14.25 2.69 -37.00
C SER A 49 -13.29 3.62 -36.26
N PHE A 50 -13.48 4.93 -36.41
CA PHE A 50 -12.92 5.93 -35.51
C PHE A 50 -13.37 5.59 -34.09
N ASN A 51 -12.49 4.91 -33.35
CA ASN A 51 -12.73 4.47 -31.99
C ASN A 51 -11.71 5.16 -31.10
N LEU A 52 -12.18 6.07 -30.26
CA LEU A 52 -11.37 6.56 -29.14
C LEU A 52 -11.36 5.51 -28.03
N PRO A 53 -10.21 5.29 -27.35
CA PRO A 53 -10.18 4.52 -26.11
C PRO A 53 -11.23 5.02 -25.11
N THR A 54 -11.84 4.09 -24.37
CA THR A 54 -12.80 4.47 -23.32
C THR A 54 -12.10 5.32 -22.28
N GLY A 55 -12.65 6.51 -21.99
CA GLY A 55 -12.06 7.48 -21.07
C GLY A 55 -11.16 8.54 -21.73
N SER A 56 -11.07 8.56 -23.07
CA SER A 56 -10.46 9.68 -23.78
C SER A 56 -11.14 11.02 -23.45
N TYR A 57 -10.35 12.08 -23.45
CA TYR A 57 -10.80 13.43 -23.08
C TYR A 57 -10.16 14.48 -24.00
N LEU A 58 -10.75 15.66 -24.04
CA LEU A 58 -10.21 16.83 -24.74
C LEU A 58 -9.33 17.63 -23.80
N GLN A 59 -8.23 18.17 -24.32
CA GLN A 59 -7.49 19.25 -23.70
C GLN A 59 -7.59 20.49 -24.58
N ILE A 60 -7.95 21.62 -23.97
CA ILE A 60 -8.15 22.89 -24.68
C ILE A 60 -7.53 24.08 -23.97
N SER A 61 -7.19 25.10 -24.74
CA SER A 61 -6.86 26.44 -24.24
C SER A 61 -7.71 27.48 -24.97
N ILE A 62 -8.25 28.44 -24.23
CA ILE A 62 -9.15 29.48 -24.74
C ILE A 62 -8.66 30.84 -24.26
N GLU A 63 -8.62 31.80 -25.17
CA GLU A 63 -8.31 33.20 -24.90
C GLU A 63 -9.47 34.10 -25.35
N THR A 64 -9.58 35.30 -24.78
CA THR A 64 -10.48 36.33 -25.32
C THR A 64 -9.94 36.84 -26.67
N ALA A 65 -10.79 37.53 -27.43
CA ALA A 65 -10.36 38.17 -28.69
C ALA A 65 -9.18 39.16 -28.52
N GLU A 66 -8.96 39.67 -27.30
CA GLU A 66 -7.83 40.54 -26.94
C GLU A 66 -6.56 39.77 -26.52
N GLY A 67 -6.58 38.43 -26.56
CA GLY A 67 -5.45 37.57 -26.18
C GLY A 67 -5.28 37.39 -24.67
N THR A 68 -6.34 37.59 -23.89
CA THR A 68 -6.30 37.28 -22.45
C THR A 68 -6.72 35.84 -22.23
N GLU A 69 -5.86 35.06 -21.59
CA GLU A 69 -6.15 33.65 -21.26
C GLU A 69 -7.38 33.52 -20.37
N VAL A 70 -8.29 32.62 -20.76
CA VAL A 70 -9.52 32.29 -20.04
C VAL A 70 -9.45 30.87 -19.49
N LEU A 71 -8.93 29.93 -20.29
CA LEU A 71 -8.61 28.56 -19.88
C LEU A 71 -7.26 28.17 -20.47
N ALA A 72 -6.46 27.45 -19.68
CA ALA A 72 -5.16 26.94 -20.07
C ALA A 72 -5.10 25.44 -19.83
N GLN A 73 -4.97 24.66 -20.91
CA GLN A 73 -4.81 23.20 -20.86
C GLN A 73 -5.92 22.48 -20.06
N ASP A 74 -7.14 23.02 -20.13
CA ASP A 74 -8.28 22.51 -19.37
C ASP A 74 -8.81 21.22 -19.99
N SER A 75 -9.26 20.28 -19.14
CA SER A 75 -9.65 18.93 -19.56
C SER A 75 -11.17 18.74 -19.56
N ILE A 76 -11.72 18.28 -20.69
CA ILE A 76 -13.16 18.09 -20.88
C ILE A 76 -13.45 16.66 -21.32
N ALA A 77 -14.38 16.00 -20.64
CA ALA A 77 -14.81 14.65 -20.99
C ALA A 77 -15.40 14.57 -22.41
N ILE A 78 -15.09 13.51 -23.15
CA ILE A 78 -15.70 13.20 -24.45
C ILE A 78 -16.86 12.22 -24.25
N LEU A 79 -18.00 12.54 -24.83
CA LEU A 79 -19.19 11.71 -24.93
C LEU A 79 -19.27 11.12 -26.34
N THR A 80 -19.60 9.83 -26.43
CA THR A 80 -19.78 9.14 -27.71
C THR A 80 -21.25 8.80 -27.91
N PHE A 81 -21.83 9.22 -29.04
CA PHE A 81 -23.21 8.91 -29.39
C PHE A 81 -23.32 8.55 -30.87
N ASN A 82 -23.76 7.33 -31.17
CA ASN A 82 -23.91 6.82 -32.56
C ASN A 82 -22.66 6.98 -33.44
N GLY A 83 -21.46 6.86 -32.85
CA GLY A 83 -20.19 7.01 -33.57
C GLY A 83 -19.75 8.46 -33.82
N THR A 84 -20.46 9.43 -33.27
CA THR A 84 -20.03 10.84 -33.19
C THR A 84 -19.48 11.12 -31.80
N PHE A 85 -18.42 11.93 -31.74
CA PHE A 85 -17.75 12.33 -30.50
C PHE A 85 -18.05 13.80 -30.24
N VAL A 86 -18.52 14.10 -29.03
CA VAL A 86 -18.90 15.46 -28.59
C VAL A 86 -18.42 15.65 -27.15
N SER A 87 -17.89 16.81 -26.81
CA SER A 87 -17.49 17.13 -25.44
C SER A 87 -18.68 17.27 -24.50
N ALA A 88 -18.44 17.16 -23.19
CA ALA A 88 -19.34 17.74 -22.19
C ALA A 88 -19.47 19.27 -22.43
N PRO A 89 -20.63 19.88 -22.11
CA PRO A 89 -20.82 21.32 -22.27
C PRO A 89 -19.96 22.10 -21.27
N LEU A 90 -19.36 23.19 -21.75
CA LEU A 90 -18.56 24.14 -21.00
C LEU A 90 -19.31 25.48 -20.89
N GLU A 91 -19.51 25.99 -19.67
CA GLU A 91 -20.12 27.30 -19.46
C GLU A 91 -19.09 28.43 -19.58
N LEU A 92 -19.31 29.38 -20.50
CA LEU A 92 -18.49 30.58 -20.67
C LEU A 92 -19.36 31.85 -20.62
N ASN A 93 -18.74 32.98 -20.30
CA ASN A 93 -19.43 34.28 -20.35
C ASN A 93 -19.74 34.67 -21.81
N GLU A 94 -20.78 35.47 -22.03
CA GLU A 94 -21.10 36.03 -23.35
C GLU A 94 -19.94 36.93 -23.83
N ALA A 95 -19.19 36.46 -24.84
CA ALA A 95 -18.07 37.17 -25.46
C ALA A 95 -17.60 36.45 -26.73
N ALA A 96 -16.67 37.10 -27.46
CA ALA A 96 -15.90 36.50 -28.54
C ALA A 96 -14.58 35.93 -28.00
N TYR A 97 -14.24 34.73 -28.44
CA TYR A 97 -13.11 33.94 -27.97
C TYR A 97 -12.28 33.38 -29.13
N LEU A 98 -11.07 32.95 -28.80
CA LEU A 98 -10.17 32.18 -29.65
C LEU A 98 -9.86 30.86 -28.94
N LEU A 99 -10.12 29.74 -29.60
CA LEU A 99 -9.58 28.44 -29.21
C LEU A 99 -8.15 28.35 -29.72
N THR A 100 -7.17 28.24 -28.83
CA THR A 100 -5.73 28.28 -29.17
C THR A 100 -5.05 26.91 -29.07
N GLU A 101 -5.68 25.96 -28.38
CA GLU A 101 -5.23 24.57 -28.26
C GLU A 101 -6.44 23.63 -28.31
N PHE A 102 -6.32 22.52 -29.05
CA PHE A 102 -7.36 21.51 -29.17
C PHE A 102 -6.73 20.14 -29.46
N MET A 103 -6.69 19.29 -28.42
CA MET A 103 -6.09 17.96 -28.47
C MET A 103 -7.05 16.91 -27.91
N VAL A 104 -6.98 15.70 -28.47
CA VAL A 104 -7.65 14.50 -27.94
C VAL A 104 -6.59 13.63 -27.29
N LEU A 105 -6.77 13.34 -26.01
CA LEU A 105 -5.85 12.49 -25.26
C LEU A 105 -6.49 11.14 -24.93
N SER A 106 -5.63 10.12 -24.88
CA SER A 106 -5.99 8.82 -24.28
C SER A 106 -6.09 8.95 -22.76
N PRO A 107 -6.70 7.98 -22.06
CA PRO A 107 -6.64 7.92 -20.60
C PRO A 107 -5.22 7.92 -20.01
N GLY A 108 -4.21 7.55 -20.81
CA GLY A 108 -2.78 7.57 -20.44
C GLY A 108 -2.05 8.87 -20.78
N ASN A 109 -2.78 9.95 -21.13
CA ASN A 109 -2.22 11.25 -21.54
C ASN A 109 -1.38 11.19 -22.82
N GLU A 110 -1.64 10.22 -23.70
CA GLU A 110 -1.06 10.20 -25.04
C GLU A 110 -1.92 11.08 -25.96
N VAL A 111 -1.31 12.00 -26.71
CA VAL A 111 -2.03 12.80 -27.71
C VAL A 111 -2.34 11.93 -28.91
N LEU A 112 -3.62 11.62 -29.11
CA LEU A 112 -4.09 10.80 -30.22
C LEU A 112 -4.36 11.64 -31.47
N TYR A 113 -4.96 12.82 -31.25
CA TYR A 113 -5.33 13.74 -32.31
C TYR A 113 -5.13 15.20 -31.90
N ALA A 114 -4.84 16.07 -32.85
CA ALA A 114 -4.73 17.52 -32.61
C ALA A 114 -5.19 18.33 -33.82
N THR A 115 -5.70 19.54 -33.58
CA THR A 115 -5.95 20.53 -34.64
C THR A 115 -4.66 21.34 -34.90
N PRO A 116 -4.11 21.34 -36.12
CA PRO A 116 -2.92 22.14 -36.46
C PRO A 116 -3.10 23.63 -36.22
N VAL A 117 -2.02 24.29 -35.80
CA VAL A 117 -1.93 25.74 -35.67
C VAL A 117 -1.61 26.35 -37.03
N SER A 118 -2.24 27.48 -37.35
CA SER A 118 -2.05 28.25 -38.58
C SER A 118 -0.59 28.62 -38.77
N GLY A 119 -0.07 28.36 -39.97
CA GLY A 119 1.34 28.54 -40.30
C GLY A 119 2.25 27.36 -39.94
N SER A 120 1.73 26.30 -39.30
CA SER A 120 2.46 25.03 -39.15
C SER A 120 2.54 24.25 -40.47
N PRO A 121 3.50 23.32 -40.61
CA PRO A 121 3.61 22.44 -41.78
C PRO A 121 2.33 21.69 -42.14
N MET A 122 1.50 21.33 -41.16
CA MET A 122 0.26 20.57 -41.35
C MET A 122 -1.01 21.44 -41.42
N ALA A 123 -0.91 22.77 -41.33
CA ALA A 123 -2.06 23.67 -41.33
C ALA A 123 -2.94 23.55 -42.59
N ASP A 124 -2.33 23.33 -43.75
CA ASP A 124 -3.04 23.24 -45.04
C ASP A 124 -3.86 21.94 -45.19
N LEU A 125 -3.74 21.00 -44.25
CA LEU A 125 -4.57 19.80 -44.24
C LEU A 125 -5.95 20.06 -43.64
N THR A 126 -6.13 21.16 -42.90
CA THR A 126 -7.41 21.58 -42.33
C THR A 126 -7.95 22.81 -43.04
N ASN A 127 -9.27 22.96 -43.07
CA ASN A 127 -9.94 24.15 -43.57
C ASN A 127 -9.88 25.28 -42.54
N ASP A 128 -9.99 24.93 -41.25
CA ASP A 128 -10.06 25.90 -40.15
C ASP A 128 -9.00 25.59 -39.07
N PRO A 129 -7.71 25.91 -39.29
CA PRO A 129 -6.66 25.72 -38.30
C PRO A 129 -6.77 26.68 -37.10
N LEU A 130 -6.08 26.38 -36.00
CA LEU A 130 -6.03 27.24 -34.81
C LEU A 130 -5.19 28.52 -35.06
N PRO A 131 -5.43 29.64 -34.37
CA PRO A 131 -6.50 29.87 -33.41
C PRO A 131 -7.88 29.96 -34.09
N PHE A 132 -8.86 29.25 -33.54
CA PHE A 132 -10.20 29.16 -34.10
C PHE A 132 -11.15 30.14 -33.39
N PRO A 133 -11.73 31.14 -34.09
CA PRO A 133 -12.61 32.11 -33.48
C PRO A 133 -14.03 31.56 -33.26
N PHE A 134 -14.63 31.87 -32.11
CA PHE A 134 -16.03 31.56 -31.83
C PHE A 134 -16.69 32.60 -30.92
N GLU A 135 -18.03 32.62 -30.88
CA GLU A 135 -18.82 33.51 -30.05
C GLU A 135 -19.73 32.72 -29.11
N VAL A 136 -19.82 33.17 -27.87
CA VAL A 136 -20.72 32.63 -26.85
C VAL A 136 -21.87 33.61 -26.68
N VAL A 137 -23.09 33.14 -26.92
CA VAL A 137 -24.32 33.93 -26.75
C VAL A 137 -25.03 33.51 -25.47
N ALA A 138 -25.51 34.49 -24.72
CA ALA A 138 -26.18 34.25 -23.44
C ALA A 138 -27.42 33.36 -23.54
N ASN A 139 -27.46 32.31 -22.71
CA ASN A 139 -28.53 31.30 -22.64
C ASN A 139 -28.73 30.51 -23.95
N GLU A 140 -27.71 30.48 -24.81
CA GLU A 140 -27.67 29.65 -26.01
C GLU A 140 -26.55 28.61 -25.89
N ALA A 141 -26.70 27.52 -26.64
CA ALA A 141 -25.68 26.48 -26.77
C ALA A 141 -24.99 26.61 -28.13
N THR A 142 -23.68 26.87 -28.11
CA THR A 142 -22.81 26.90 -29.29
C THR A 142 -22.16 25.53 -29.45
N SER A 143 -22.20 24.97 -30.66
CA SER A 143 -21.50 23.72 -30.99
C SER A 143 -20.47 23.99 -32.08
N LEU A 144 -19.22 23.64 -31.81
CA LEU A 144 -18.09 23.82 -32.71
C LEU A 144 -17.68 22.48 -33.29
N SER A 145 -17.40 22.43 -34.59
CA SER A 145 -16.90 21.24 -35.27
C SER A 145 -15.46 21.50 -35.67
N LEU A 146 -14.52 20.76 -35.07
CA LEU A 146 -13.09 20.98 -35.24
C LEU A 146 -12.50 19.81 -36.01
N GLU A 147 -11.72 20.15 -37.02
CA GLU A 147 -10.97 19.17 -37.77
C GLU A 147 -9.70 18.77 -37.01
N VAL A 148 -9.44 17.47 -36.91
CA VAL A 148 -8.29 16.92 -36.21
C VAL A 148 -7.49 15.97 -37.10
N LEU A 149 -6.17 15.98 -36.91
CA LEU A 149 -5.25 15.05 -37.53
C LEU A 149 -4.81 13.99 -36.52
N ASN A 150 -4.57 12.77 -36.99
CA ASN A 150 -3.88 11.76 -36.20
C ASN A 150 -2.40 12.15 -36.06
N VAL A 151 -1.90 12.22 -34.82
CA VAL A 151 -0.54 12.71 -34.53
C VAL A 151 0.45 11.61 -34.14
N SER A 152 0.06 10.33 -34.22
CA SER A 152 0.91 9.19 -33.82
C SER A 152 2.28 9.13 -34.52
N MET A 153 2.40 9.76 -35.69
CA MET A 153 3.62 9.81 -36.50
C MET A 153 4.14 11.24 -36.73
N LEU A 154 3.61 12.23 -35.99
CA LEU A 154 3.95 13.65 -36.13
C LEU A 154 4.64 14.15 -34.87
N THR A 155 5.49 15.17 -35.04
CA THR A 155 6.07 15.91 -33.91
C THR A 155 5.18 17.11 -33.54
N PRO A 156 5.27 17.66 -32.30
CA PRO A 156 4.57 18.89 -31.95
C PRO A 156 4.85 20.05 -32.91
N GLU A 157 6.07 20.16 -33.43
CA GLU A 157 6.47 21.22 -34.36
C GLU A 157 5.71 21.12 -35.70
N ASP A 158 5.45 19.91 -36.19
CA ASP A 158 4.75 19.68 -37.47
C ASP A 158 3.33 20.27 -37.48
N ILE A 159 2.70 20.35 -36.31
CA ILE A 159 1.35 20.87 -36.10
C ILE A 159 1.35 22.22 -35.36
N GLY A 160 2.52 22.81 -35.11
CA GLY A 160 2.69 24.16 -34.57
C GLY A 160 2.56 24.29 -33.04
N TYR A 161 2.71 23.19 -32.31
CA TYR A 161 2.77 23.17 -30.84
C TYR A 161 4.22 23.21 -30.35
N VAL A 162 4.44 23.86 -29.20
CA VAL A 162 5.77 23.91 -28.55
C VAL A 162 6.18 22.53 -28.01
N SER A 163 5.22 21.80 -27.46
CA SER A 163 5.38 20.45 -26.91
C SER A 163 4.02 19.78 -26.80
N PHE A 164 3.96 18.46 -26.93
CA PHE A 164 2.83 17.71 -26.39
C PHE A 164 2.99 17.57 -24.88
N PRO A 165 1.89 17.60 -24.11
CA PRO A 165 1.91 17.09 -22.75
C PRO A 165 2.00 15.57 -22.83
N PHE A 166 3.21 15.03 -23.04
CA PHE A 166 3.41 13.60 -22.97
C PHE A 166 3.71 13.19 -21.53
N THR A 167 2.98 12.18 -21.06
CA THR A 167 3.48 11.35 -19.97
C THR A 167 4.16 10.16 -20.65
N ILE A 168 5.48 9.98 -20.47
CA ILE A 168 6.15 8.76 -20.93
C ILE A 168 5.59 7.62 -20.07
N VAL A 169 4.76 6.76 -20.68
CA VAL A 169 4.23 5.57 -20.02
C VAL A 169 5.13 4.41 -20.34
N ASN A 170 5.88 3.99 -19.33
CA ASN A 170 6.73 2.81 -19.38
C ASN A 170 5.89 1.56 -19.18
N HIS A 171 6.27 0.48 -19.86
CA HIS A 171 5.65 -0.82 -19.68
C HIS A 171 6.68 -1.94 -19.74
N PHE A 172 6.49 -2.97 -18.91
CA PHE A 172 7.22 -4.22 -18.91
C PHE A 172 6.38 -5.30 -18.21
N PHE A 173 6.91 -6.52 -18.09
CA PHE A 173 6.22 -7.62 -17.43
C PHE A 173 7.04 -8.15 -16.25
N VAL A 174 6.36 -8.65 -15.22
CA VAL A 174 6.97 -9.30 -14.06
C VAL A 174 6.36 -10.69 -13.87
N SER A 175 7.20 -11.67 -13.60
CA SER A 175 6.79 -13.01 -13.14
C SER A 175 7.52 -13.33 -11.84
N VAL A 176 6.78 -13.68 -10.79
CA VAL A 176 7.34 -13.95 -9.46
C VAL A 176 7.24 -15.43 -9.15
N PHE A 177 8.33 -16.00 -8.63
CA PHE A 177 8.49 -17.41 -8.36
C PHE A 177 8.89 -17.66 -6.91
N GLU A 178 8.33 -18.71 -6.30
CA GLU A 178 8.89 -19.32 -5.09
C GLU A 178 9.91 -20.38 -5.49
N LEU A 179 11.05 -20.40 -4.80
CA LEU A 179 12.05 -21.46 -4.96
C LEU A 179 11.66 -22.68 -4.12
N GLU A 180 11.46 -23.81 -4.77
CA GLU A 180 11.23 -25.11 -4.13
C GLU A 180 12.41 -26.06 -4.40
N GLU A 181 12.56 -27.13 -3.60
CA GLU A 181 13.63 -28.12 -3.77
C GLU A 181 13.70 -28.71 -5.19
N ASN A 182 12.56 -28.79 -5.89
CA ASN A 182 12.44 -29.45 -7.20
C ASN A 182 12.11 -28.49 -8.36
N GLY A 183 12.14 -27.17 -8.14
CA GLY A 183 11.86 -26.21 -9.21
C GLY A 183 11.37 -24.86 -8.72
N GLN A 184 10.58 -24.22 -9.57
CA GLN A 184 10.01 -22.90 -9.32
C GLN A 184 8.53 -22.93 -9.61
N THR A 185 7.74 -22.29 -8.75
CA THR A 185 6.29 -22.16 -8.90
C THR A 185 5.93 -20.69 -8.93
N LEU A 186 5.08 -20.29 -9.89
CA LEU A 186 4.55 -18.93 -9.93
C LEU A 186 3.74 -18.67 -8.66
N THR A 187 3.86 -17.46 -8.12
CA THR A 187 3.20 -17.06 -6.87
C THR A 187 2.68 -15.63 -6.94
N ASP A 188 1.79 -15.29 -6.03
CA ASP A 188 1.32 -13.93 -5.79
C ASP A 188 2.32 -13.13 -4.94
N ALA A 189 2.31 -11.82 -5.07
CA ALA A 189 3.13 -10.91 -4.26
C ALA A 189 2.59 -9.47 -4.34
N GLN A 190 3.18 -8.58 -3.54
CA GLN A 190 2.98 -7.15 -3.67
C GLN A 190 4.21 -6.50 -4.32
N GLY A 191 3.98 -5.65 -5.31
CA GLY A 191 5.01 -4.99 -6.10
C GLY A 191 4.97 -3.47 -6.00
N TYR A 192 6.16 -2.87 -6.02
CA TYR A 192 6.34 -1.43 -6.02
C TYR A 192 7.40 -1.03 -7.04
N ILE A 193 7.19 0.11 -7.69
CA ILE A 193 8.23 0.83 -8.43
C ILE A 193 8.53 2.10 -7.63
N ILE A 194 9.79 2.26 -7.26
CA ILE A 194 10.29 3.39 -6.47
C ILE A 194 11.23 4.21 -7.35
N GLN A 195 11.14 5.53 -7.25
CA GLN A 195 12.11 6.47 -7.81
C GLN A 195 12.67 7.29 -6.65
N GLU A 196 13.98 7.21 -6.41
CA GLU A 196 14.62 7.79 -5.23
C GLU A 196 13.98 7.27 -3.93
N SER A 197 13.13 8.07 -3.27
CA SER A 197 12.36 7.70 -2.08
C SER A 197 10.86 7.57 -2.31
N ASP A 198 10.38 7.93 -3.51
CA ASP A 198 8.96 8.03 -3.81
C ASP A 198 8.45 6.76 -4.48
N THR A 199 7.35 6.20 -3.97
CA THR A 199 6.64 5.11 -4.64
C THR A 199 5.86 5.69 -5.82
N VAL A 200 6.32 5.43 -7.04
CA VAL A 200 5.67 5.91 -8.28
C VAL A 200 4.60 4.94 -8.79
N LYS A 201 4.68 3.67 -8.40
CA LYS A 201 3.66 2.67 -8.71
C LYS A 201 3.58 1.60 -7.64
N GLU A 202 2.35 1.26 -7.26
CA GLU A 202 2.02 0.08 -6.49
C GLU A 202 1.16 -0.86 -7.37
N PHE A 203 1.40 -2.17 -7.27
CA PHE A 203 0.68 -3.18 -8.04
C PHE A 203 0.66 -4.54 -7.34
N SER A 204 -0.44 -5.28 -7.48
CA SER A 204 -0.51 -6.68 -7.05
C SER A 204 0.03 -7.59 -8.15
N VAL A 205 0.72 -8.64 -7.74
CA VAL A 205 1.23 -9.69 -8.62
C VAL A 205 0.37 -10.92 -8.39
N GLU A 206 -0.25 -11.42 -9.45
CA GLU A 206 -0.92 -12.72 -9.45
C GLU A 206 0.06 -13.85 -9.85
N PRO A 207 -0.24 -15.14 -9.58
CA PRO A 207 0.59 -16.30 -9.99
C PRO A 207 0.69 -16.54 -11.52
N GLU A 208 0.97 -15.50 -12.30
CA GLU A 208 1.09 -15.46 -13.75
C GLU A 208 2.11 -14.38 -14.20
N ILE A 209 2.15 -14.07 -15.50
CA ILE A 209 2.94 -12.95 -16.02
C ILE A 209 2.09 -11.68 -15.89
N ASN A 210 2.57 -10.71 -15.11
CA ASN A 210 1.85 -9.50 -14.77
C ASN A 210 2.38 -8.32 -15.57
N ALA A 211 1.50 -7.56 -16.23
CA ALA A 211 1.89 -6.33 -16.91
C ALA A 211 2.03 -5.18 -15.91
N VAL A 212 3.15 -4.46 -15.97
CA VAL A 212 3.43 -3.30 -15.13
C VAL A 212 3.53 -2.07 -16.02
N THR A 213 2.70 -1.07 -15.74
CA THR A 213 2.70 0.22 -16.44
C THR A 213 2.81 1.37 -15.46
N PHE A 214 3.70 2.32 -15.73
CA PHE A 214 3.91 3.49 -14.87
C PHE A 214 4.51 4.67 -15.64
N SER A 215 4.36 5.87 -15.12
CA SER A 215 4.90 7.09 -15.74
C SER A 215 6.33 7.35 -15.29
N GLY A 216 7.22 7.71 -16.22
CA GLY A 216 8.60 8.07 -15.87
C GLY A 216 9.50 8.23 -17.09
N ASN A 217 10.58 8.98 -16.95
CA ASN A 217 11.58 9.13 -18.01
C ASN A 217 12.39 7.84 -18.17
N ASP A 218 12.58 7.36 -19.41
CA ASP A 218 13.28 6.10 -19.73
C ASP A 218 14.78 6.09 -19.39
N THR A 219 15.37 7.25 -19.16
CA THR A 219 16.77 7.44 -18.73
C THR A 219 16.97 7.55 -17.22
N VAL A 220 15.89 7.54 -16.44
CA VAL A 220 15.95 7.60 -14.97
C VAL A 220 16.02 6.20 -14.38
N GLU A 221 16.78 6.04 -13.31
CA GLU A 221 16.85 4.80 -12.54
C GLU A 221 15.62 4.66 -11.64
N PHE A 222 15.02 3.48 -11.68
CA PHE A 222 13.93 3.05 -10.80
C PHE A 222 14.38 1.83 -10.01
N THR A 223 13.64 1.52 -8.94
CA THR A 223 13.83 0.32 -8.14
C THR A 223 12.54 -0.49 -8.15
N LEU A 224 12.61 -1.72 -8.65
CA LEU A 224 11.57 -2.73 -8.53
C LEU A 224 11.70 -3.37 -7.14
N VAL A 225 10.65 -3.30 -6.34
CA VAL A 225 10.57 -3.97 -5.05
C VAL A 225 9.43 -4.98 -5.08
N ILE A 226 9.72 -6.25 -4.76
CA ILE A 226 8.71 -7.29 -4.59
C ILE A 226 8.75 -7.78 -3.14
N VAL A 227 7.59 -7.80 -2.49
CA VAL A 227 7.40 -8.21 -1.10
C VAL A 227 6.35 -9.30 -1.03
N LYS A 228 6.63 -10.34 -0.25
CA LYS A 228 5.69 -11.41 0.10
C LYS A 228 6.03 -11.89 1.51
N ASP A 229 5.01 -12.11 2.33
CA ASP A 229 5.20 -12.60 3.70
C ASP A 229 5.94 -13.94 3.71
N GLY A 230 6.93 -14.08 4.60
CA GLY A 230 7.78 -15.27 4.67
C GLY A 230 8.90 -15.29 3.63
N PHE A 231 9.07 -14.24 2.82
CA PHE A 231 10.16 -14.16 1.85
C PHE A 231 10.98 -12.88 2.05
N ALA A 232 12.26 -12.96 1.75
CA ALA A 232 13.12 -11.79 1.72
C ALA A 232 12.63 -10.79 0.67
N LYS A 233 12.72 -9.50 1.00
CA LYS A 233 12.40 -8.41 0.08
C LYS A 233 13.31 -8.50 -1.15
N HIS A 234 12.73 -8.64 -2.32
CA HIS A 234 13.49 -8.53 -3.57
C HIS A 234 13.58 -7.07 -3.97
N THR A 235 14.78 -6.60 -4.31
CA THR A 235 15.05 -5.23 -4.76
C THR A 235 15.95 -5.28 -5.98
N GLN A 236 15.54 -4.64 -7.08
CA GLN A 236 16.33 -4.54 -8.31
C GLN A 236 16.26 -3.12 -8.86
N ASN A 237 17.42 -2.47 -9.01
CA ASN A 237 17.51 -1.21 -9.74
C ASN A 237 17.49 -1.47 -11.26
N PHE A 238 16.83 -0.60 -12.02
CA PHE A 238 16.73 -0.68 -13.47
C PHE A 238 16.47 0.69 -14.09
N THR A 239 16.95 0.91 -15.30
CA THR A 239 16.32 1.84 -16.25
C THR A 239 15.39 1.06 -17.18
N ILE A 240 14.48 1.74 -17.86
CA ILE A 240 13.62 1.09 -18.84
C ILE A 240 14.44 0.45 -19.95
N LYS A 241 15.49 1.13 -20.38
CA LYS A 241 16.43 0.59 -21.35
C LYS A 241 17.03 -0.75 -20.88
N ASP A 242 17.46 -0.84 -19.62
CA ASP A 242 18.04 -2.08 -19.08
C ASP A 242 17.03 -3.23 -19.16
N ILE A 243 15.75 -2.99 -18.87
CA ILE A 243 14.72 -4.03 -18.94
C ILE A 243 14.59 -4.62 -20.36
N TYR A 244 14.57 -3.76 -21.39
CA TYR A 244 14.45 -4.20 -22.79
C TYR A 244 15.75 -4.80 -23.34
N ASP A 245 16.91 -4.37 -22.84
CA ASP A 245 18.21 -4.88 -23.26
C ASP A 245 18.54 -6.23 -22.59
N ASP A 246 18.17 -6.41 -21.31
CA ASP A 246 18.56 -7.56 -20.49
C ASP A 246 17.54 -8.70 -20.51
N TYR A 247 16.26 -8.43 -20.77
CA TYR A 247 15.19 -9.43 -20.68
C TYR A 247 14.44 -9.64 -22.00
N ASP A 248 14.35 -10.91 -22.41
CA ASP A 248 13.54 -11.32 -23.55
C ASP A 248 12.07 -10.92 -23.34
N ASN A 249 11.51 -10.18 -24.31
CA ASN A 249 10.15 -9.63 -24.26
C ASN A 249 9.86 -8.74 -23.05
N ALA A 250 10.90 -8.14 -22.43
CA ALA A 250 10.76 -7.28 -21.25
C ALA A 250 10.07 -7.98 -20.06
N ILE A 251 10.30 -9.29 -19.89
CA ILE A 251 9.78 -10.05 -18.76
C ILE A 251 10.88 -10.18 -17.70
N VAL A 252 10.67 -9.56 -16.54
CA VAL A 252 11.57 -9.66 -15.38
C VAL A 252 11.17 -10.87 -14.54
N PRO A 253 12.00 -11.94 -14.48
CA PRO A 253 11.79 -13.05 -13.58
C PRO A 253 12.33 -12.72 -12.19
N VAL A 254 11.47 -12.80 -11.16
CA VAL A 254 11.84 -12.59 -9.77
C VAL A 254 11.72 -13.91 -9.02
N SER A 255 12.82 -14.40 -8.46
CA SER A 255 12.80 -15.58 -7.57
C SER A 255 12.89 -15.11 -6.11
N LEU A 256 11.86 -15.43 -5.33
CA LEU A 256 11.79 -15.11 -3.91
C LEU A 256 12.61 -16.10 -3.10
N ILE A 257 13.32 -15.57 -2.10
CA ILE A 257 14.16 -16.35 -1.18
C ILE A 257 13.36 -16.53 0.12
N PRO A 258 13.08 -17.78 0.54
CA PRO A 258 12.45 -18.05 1.82
C PRO A 258 13.18 -17.35 2.98
N ALA A 259 12.42 -16.76 3.89
CA ALA A 259 12.94 -16.01 5.02
C ALA A 259 12.07 -16.18 6.28
N LEU A 260 12.70 -16.06 7.45
CA LEU A 260 12.00 -15.60 8.64
C LEU A 260 11.87 -14.08 8.51
N THR A 261 10.65 -13.55 8.51
CA THR A 261 10.41 -12.10 8.33
C THR A 261 9.66 -11.53 9.50
N PHE A 262 9.92 -10.27 9.85
CA PHE A 262 9.14 -9.53 10.83
C PHE A 262 9.26 -8.02 10.63
N VAL A 263 8.26 -7.28 11.12
CA VAL A 263 8.23 -5.80 11.10
C VAL A 263 8.72 -5.29 12.44
N ALA A 264 10.00 -4.93 12.51
CA ALA A 264 10.65 -4.38 13.70
C ALA A 264 10.21 -2.93 13.97
N VAL A 265 10.04 -2.58 15.24
CA VAL A 265 9.66 -1.23 15.68
C VAL A 265 10.64 -0.77 16.76
N PRO A 266 11.89 -0.39 16.40
CA PRO A 266 12.88 0.07 17.38
C PRO A 266 12.31 1.25 18.18
N GLY A 267 12.57 1.23 19.49
CA GLY A 267 12.49 2.46 20.27
C GLY A 267 11.17 2.89 20.86
N ASN A 268 10.14 2.04 20.82
CA ASN A 268 8.85 2.36 21.46
C ASN A 268 8.78 2.00 22.96
N TYR A 269 9.92 1.80 23.64
CA TYR A 269 9.94 1.45 25.05
C TYR A 269 10.51 2.58 25.92
N ASP A 270 9.94 2.76 27.10
CA ASP A 270 10.34 3.72 28.16
C ASP A 270 11.76 3.46 28.75
N ASN A 271 12.54 2.60 28.09
CA ASN A 271 13.88 2.22 28.47
C ASN A 271 14.85 3.25 27.88
N ALA A 272 15.04 4.34 28.63
CA ALA A 272 15.97 5.42 28.31
C ALA A 272 17.42 4.97 28.02
N THR A 273 17.73 3.68 28.20
CA THR A 273 19.06 3.11 28.00
C THR A 273 19.35 2.79 26.53
N TYR A 274 18.37 2.37 25.73
CA TYR A 274 18.56 1.95 24.32
C TYR A 274 17.33 2.27 23.46
N PRO A 275 17.08 3.57 23.18
CA PRO A 275 15.87 3.98 22.47
C PRO A 275 15.86 3.61 20.99
N ASP A 276 16.93 3.06 20.41
CA ASP A 276 16.99 2.79 18.97
C ASP A 276 17.45 1.36 18.63
N GLU A 277 17.58 0.48 19.65
CA GLU A 277 18.04 -0.90 19.48
C GLU A 277 16.85 -1.85 19.28
N PHE A 278 16.99 -2.75 18.31
CA PHE A 278 16.16 -3.94 18.17
C PHE A 278 17.06 -5.17 18.22
N GLY A 279 16.62 -6.22 18.93
CA GLY A 279 17.39 -7.44 19.08
C GLY A 279 16.52 -8.66 19.37
N PHE A 280 17.05 -9.81 18.99
CA PHE A 280 16.42 -11.10 19.15
C PHE A 280 17.50 -12.19 19.24
N SER A 281 17.11 -13.37 19.71
CA SER A 281 17.96 -14.54 19.73
C SER A 281 17.38 -15.67 18.91
N LEU A 282 18.28 -16.40 18.24
CA LEU A 282 17.99 -17.59 17.45
C LEU A 282 18.86 -18.74 17.94
N THR A 283 18.30 -19.94 18.05
CA THR A 283 19.12 -21.16 18.12
C THR A 283 19.01 -21.88 16.77
N TYR A 284 20.14 -22.02 16.08
CA TYR A 284 20.21 -22.62 14.73
C TYR A 284 21.59 -23.25 14.45
N GLN A 285 21.70 -23.96 13.32
CA GLN A 285 22.97 -24.51 12.84
C GLN A 285 23.14 -24.23 11.33
N GLY A 286 24.07 -23.37 10.95
CA GLY A 286 24.34 -23.11 9.54
C GLY A 286 24.78 -21.69 9.27
N ASN A 287 24.47 -21.21 8.07
CA ASN A 287 24.69 -19.82 7.64
C ASN A 287 23.37 -19.07 7.63
N ILE A 288 23.41 -17.81 8.05
CA ILE A 288 22.30 -16.88 7.92
C ILE A 288 22.77 -15.54 7.35
N THR A 289 21.84 -14.84 6.73
CA THR A 289 21.98 -13.43 6.38
C THR A 289 20.77 -12.68 6.94
N ILE A 290 21.01 -11.61 7.68
CA ILE A 290 20.00 -10.72 8.26
C ILE A 290 20.03 -9.41 7.46
N ASP A 291 18.95 -9.10 6.75
CA ASP A 291 18.70 -7.76 6.22
C ASP A 291 17.85 -7.02 7.25
N TRP A 292 18.39 -5.94 7.81
CA TRP A 292 17.74 -5.16 8.86
C TRP A 292 16.67 -4.20 8.35
N GLY A 293 16.47 -4.11 7.03
CA GLY A 293 15.42 -3.32 6.41
C GLY A 293 15.77 -1.85 6.17
N ASP A 294 16.90 -1.37 6.69
CA ASP A 294 17.43 -0.02 6.50
C ASP A 294 18.61 0.05 5.50
N GLY A 295 18.84 -1.05 4.78
CA GLY A 295 19.96 -1.20 3.84
C GLY A 295 21.21 -1.80 4.46
N THR A 296 21.24 -2.03 5.78
CA THR A 296 22.31 -2.78 6.43
C THR A 296 22.04 -4.27 6.40
N VAL A 297 23.10 -5.05 6.14
CA VAL A 297 23.06 -6.50 6.06
C VAL A 297 24.15 -7.09 6.94
N GLU A 298 23.80 -8.13 7.68
CA GLU A 298 24.69 -8.88 8.55
C GLU A 298 24.74 -10.35 8.11
N GLU A 299 25.94 -10.93 8.05
CA GLU A 299 26.13 -12.34 7.74
C GLU A 299 26.68 -13.08 8.97
N GLY A 300 26.15 -14.28 9.22
CA GLY A 300 26.54 -15.10 10.36
C GLY A 300 26.68 -16.59 10.00
N SER A 301 27.60 -17.26 10.68
CA SER A 301 27.74 -18.73 10.66
C SER A 301 27.88 -19.23 12.09
N PHE A 302 26.86 -19.88 12.63
CA PHE A 302 26.85 -20.33 14.03
C PHE A 302 26.40 -21.78 14.17
N VAL A 303 26.81 -22.38 15.29
CA VAL A 303 26.47 -23.77 15.69
C VAL A 303 25.61 -23.82 16.96
N SER A 304 25.18 -22.66 17.47
CA SER A 304 24.41 -22.54 18.71
C SER A 304 23.69 -21.20 18.79
N ASN A 305 23.05 -20.93 19.93
CA ASN A 305 22.38 -19.66 20.27
C ASN A 305 23.19 -18.43 19.81
N TYR A 306 22.53 -17.60 19.01
CA TYR A 306 23.01 -16.34 18.50
C TYR A 306 22.13 -15.20 19.04
N TRP A 307 22.74 -14.10 19.44
CA TRP A 307 22.06 -12.85 19.79
C TRP A 307 22.34 -11.85 18.67
N ALA A 308 21.31 -11.49 17.92
CA ALA A 308 21.36 -10.46 16.90
C ALA A 308 20.82 -9.15 17.48
N SER A 309 21.52 -8.04 17.29
CA SER A 309 20.96 -6.72 17.57
C SER A 309 21.48 -5.65 16.62
N HIS A 310 20.65 -4.65 16.40
CA HIS A 310 20.89 -3.57 15.46
C HIS A 310 20.38 -2.24 16.01
N ASN A 311 21.10 -1.17 15.70
CA ASN A 311 20.72 0.20 16.08
C ASN A 311 20.29 0.95 14.84
N TYR A 312 19.05 1.43 14.84
CA TYR A 312 18.50 2.19 13.72
C TYR A 312 18.81 3.69 13.86
N GLU A 313 19.01 4.38 12.75
CA GLU A 313 19.30 5.82 12.76
C GLU A 313 18.05 6.68 13.07
N SER A 314 16.86 6.12 12.87
CA SER A 314 15.57 6.79 13.07
C SER A 314 14.53 5.84 13.63
N PHE A 315 13.51 6.39 14.28
CA PHE A 315 12.30 5.64 14.59
C PHE A 315 11.52 5.32 13.32
N GLY A 316 10.95 4.12 13.26
CA GLY A 316 10.16 3.69 12.12
C GLY A 316 9.80 2.22 12.20
N GLU A 317 9.13 1.75 11.16
CA GLU A 317 8.92 0.33 10.93
C GLU A 317 9.96 -0.16 9.94
N TYR A 318 10.60 -1.29 10.27
CA TYR A 318 11.64 -1.87 9.45
C TYR A 318 11.28 -3.32 9.12
N PHE A 319 11.25 -3.64 7.82
CA PHE A 319 11.05 -5.01 7.37
C PHE A 319 12.36 -5.77 7.48
N VAL A 320 12.48 -6.58 8.52
CA VAL A 320 13.65 -7.42 8.77
C VAL A 320 13.42 -8.79 8.15
N SER A 321 14.44 -9.32 7.47
CA SER A 321 14.40 -10.68 6.93
C SER A 321 15.67 -11.44 7.26
N VAL A 322 15.50 -12.69 7.70
CA VAL A 322 16.58 -13.64 7.97
C VAL A 322 16.47 -14.75 6.94
N THR A 323 17.51 -14.92 6.12
CA THR A 323 17.63 -15.98 5.10
C THR A 323 18.75 -16.95 5.46
N GLY A 324 18.86 -18.08 4.76
CA GLY A 324 19.91 -19.08 4.94
C GLY A 324 19.37 -20.46 5.31
N ASP A 325 20.04 -21.14 6.26
CA ASP A 325 19.71 -22.51 6.69
C ASP A 325 18.50 -22.56 7.66
N LEU A 326 17.37 -21.99 7.24
CA LEU A 326 16.15 -21.81 8.06
C LEU A 326 15.57 -23.12 8.62
N ALA A 327 15.75 -24.21 7.89
CA ALA A 327 15.32 -25.54 8.32
C ALA A 327 16.06 -26.05 9.56
N THR A 328 17.06 -25.33 10.08
CA THR A 328 17.80 -25.70 11.30
C THR A 328 17.41 -24.89 12.52
N PHE A 329 16.49 -23.92 12.37
CA PHE A 329 16.07 -23.03 13.45
C PHE A 329 15.16 -23.79 14.42
N THR A 330 15.58 -23.85 15.68
CA THR A 330 14.82 -24.55 16.73
C THR A 330 14.25 -23.61 17.79
N GLU A 331 14.81 -22.40 17.93
CA GLU A 331 14.35 -21.42 18.92
C GLU A 331 14.34 -20.01 18.33
N PHE A 332 13.28 -19.26 18.65
CA PHE A 332 13.20 -17.83 18.44
C PHE A 332 12.83 -17.15 19.76
N TYR A 333 13.61 -16.14 20.13
CA TYR A 333 13.43 -15.41 21.39
C TYR A 333 13.51 -13.90 21.16
N SER A 334 12.42 -13.19 21.45
CA SER A 334 12.37 -11.74 21.59
C SER A 334 11.59 -11.42 22.86
N TYR A 335 12.27 -10.98 23.91
CA TYR A 335 11.62 -10.82 25.21
C TYR A 335 12.12 -9.58 25.94
N TYR A 336 11.35 -9.09 26.91
CA TYR A 336 11.73 -7.96 27.76
C TYR A 336 12.01 -6.65 27.01
N GLY A 337 11.25 -6.38 25.95
CA GLY A 337 11.34 -5.14 25.17
C GLY A 337 12.55 -5.09 24.24
N GLN A 338 13.25 -6.21 24.06
CA GLN A 338 14.44 -6.24 23.20
C GLN A 338 14.09 -6.27 21.72
N GLY A 339 12.96 -6.84 21.33
CA GLY A 339 12.56 -6.91 19.91
C GLY A 339 11.07 -6.63 19.71
N PRO A 340 10.58 -5.41 20.03
CA PRO A 340 9.23 -4.99 19.68
C PRO A 340 8.99 -5.12 18.17
N MET A 341 7.89 -5.76 17.79
CA MET A 341 7.58 -6.06 16.39
C MET A 341 6.07 -6.14 16.15
N LYS A 342 5.59 -5.68 14.98
CA LYS A 342 4.16 -5.68 14.63
C LYS A 342 3.66 -6.94 13.96
N ALA A 343 4.56 -7.68 13.33
CA ALA A 343 4.25 -8.88 12.58
C ALA A 343 5.47 -9.80 12.54
N ILE A 344 5.23 -11.11 12.43
CA ILE A 344 6.26 -12.13 12.24
C ILE A 344 5.71 -13.25 11.37
N ASN A 345 6.52 -13.77 10.45
CA ASN A 345 6.20 -14.93 9.64
C ASN A 345 7.20 -16.05 9.94
N LEU A 346 6.66 -17.21 10.33
CA LEU A 346 7.41 -18.39 10.79
C LEU A 346 7.33 -19.55 9.79
N TYR A 347 6.78 -19.31 8.59
CA TYR A 347 6.35 -20.34 7.64
C TYR A 347 7.48 -21.29 7.20
N HIS A 348 8.70 -20.76 7.09
CA HIS A 348 9.88 -21.52 6.64
C HIS A 348 10.75 -22.05 7.79
N LEU A 349 10.20 -22.18 9.00
CA LEU A 349 10.90 -22.71 10.18
C LEU A 349 10.33 -24.08 10.64
N PRO A 350 10.49 -25.15 9.84
CA PRO A 350 9.86 -26.45 10.11
C PRO A 350 10.36 -27.13 11.40
N GLU A 351 11.56 -26.78 11.87
CA GLU A 351 12.18 -27.34 13.08
C GLU A 351 11.97 -26.48 14.34
N LEU A 352 11.18 -25.39 14.25
CA LEU A 352 10.92 -24.52 15.40
C LEU A 352 10.26 -25.31 16.53
N ASP A 353 10.89 -25.31 17.70
CA ASP A 353 10.49 -26.04 18.92
C ASP A 353 10.09 -25.07 20.04
N ASP A 354 10.79 -23.94 20.15
CA ASP A 354 10.58 -22.94 21.21
C ASP A 354 10.40 -21.54 20.61
N LEU A 355 9.23 -20.94 20.83
CA LEU A 355 8.92 -19.58 20.40
C LEU A 355 8.58 -18.73 21.62
N ARG A 356 9.37 -17.67 21.81
CA ARG A 356 9.18 -16.71 22.89
C ARG A 356 9.14 -15.30 22.32
N ILE A 357 7.99 -14.66 22.45
CA ILE A 357 7.78 -13.25 22.09
C ILE A 357 7.00 -12.65 23.24
N GLY A 358 7.54 -11.76 24.06
CA GLY A 358 6.78 -11.29 25.21
C GLY A 358 7.46 -10.24 26.06
N PHE A 359 6.71 -9.63 26.98
CA PHE A 359 7.21 -8.54 27.82
C PHE A 359 7.77 -7.37 26.98
N ASN A 360 7.20 -7.12 25.81
CA ASN A 360 7.66 -6.07 24.89
C ASN A 360 7.06 -4.68 25.17
N GLY A 361 6.27 -4.54 26.26
CA GLY A 361 5.66 -3.27 26.66
C GLY A 361 4.35 -2.98 25.96
N SER A 362 3.90 -1.72 26.06
CA SER A 362 2.51 -1.32 25.87
C SER A 362 2.06 -1.07 24.42
N GLY A 363 2.49 -1.87 23.43
CA GLY A 363 1.75 -1.92 22.17
C GLY A 363 2.53 -2.14 20.88
N GLU A 364 3.59 -2.95 20.88
CA GLU A 364 4.24 -3.37 19.64
C GLU A 364 4.58 -4.87 19.70
N CYS A 365 3.54 -5.70 19.57
CA CYS A 365 3.66 -7.15 19.41
C CYS A 365 2.81 -7.66 18.22
N PRO A 366 3.11 -8.83 17.66
CA PRO A 366 2.31 -9.39 16.57
C PRO A 366 0.86 -9.61 16.99
N LYS A 367 -0.07 -9.12 16.16
CA LYS A 367 -1.51 -9.37 16.34
C LYS A 367 -1.88 -10.83 16.09
N VAL A 368 -1.23 -11.43 15.11
CA VAL A 368 -1.47 -12.82 14.69
C VAL A 368 -0.14 -13.57 14.73
N ILE A 369 -0.15 -14.74 15.35
CA ILE A 369 0.95 -15.71 15.31
C ILE A 369 0.46 -16.96 14.57
N ASP A 370 0.85 -17.11 13.31
CA ASP A 370 0.52 -18.29 12.52
C ASP A 370 1.58 -19.39 12.69
N LEU A 371 1.18 -20.52 13.26
CA LEU A 371 2.02 -21.70 13.47
C LEU A 371 1.54 -22.91 12.67
N SER A 372 0.67 -22.71 11.68
CA SER A 372 0.05 -23.77 10.89
C SER A 372 1.06 -24.70 10.20
N ARG A 373 2.32 -24.26 10.02
CA ARG A 373 3.44 -25.05 9.48
C ARG A 373 4.46 -25.51 10.53
N ASN A 374 4.37 -25.05 11.78
CA ASN A 374 5.37 -25.29 12.83
C ASN A 374 4.91 -26.40 13.79
N HIS A 375 4.71 -27.61 13.26
CA HIS A 375 4.16 -28.76 14.01
C HIS A 375 5.01 -29.23 15.20
N LYS A 376 6.29 -28.81 15.25
CA LYS A 376 7.26 -29.21 16.28
C LYS A 376 7.27 -28.29 17.50
N VAL A 377 6.57 -27.16 17.46
CA VAL A 377 6.58 -26.21 18.57
C VAL A 377 6.02 -26.85 19.83
N ARG A 378 6.86 -26.91 20.87
CA ARG A 378 6.54 -27.38 22.22
C ARG A 378 6.37 -26.25 23.22
N THR A 379 7.10 -25.15 23.06
CA THR A 379 7.04 -24.01 23.97
C THR A 379 6.54 -22.78 23.23
N LEU A 380 5.43 -22.22 23.72
CA LEU A 380 4.85 -20.96 23.29
C LEU A 380 4.79 -20.02 24.49
N ASN A 381 5.70 -19.05 24.51
CA ASN A 381 5.69 -18.02 25.53
C ASN A 381 5.41 -16.66 24.89
N LEU A 382 4.14 -16.27 24.98
CA LEU A 382 3.55 -15.08 24.40
C LEU A 382 2.96 -14.14 25.46
N ALA A 383 3.54 -14.14 26.67
CA ALA A 383 3.07 -13.33 27.79
C ALA A 383 3.24 -11.82 27.55
N LEU A 384 2.26 -11.05 28.01
CA LEU A 384 2.22 -9.58 27.99
C LEU A 384 2.35 -9.01 26.57
N ASN A 385 1.73 -9.68 25.59
CA ASN A 385 1.58 -9.19 24.23
C ASN A 385 0.22 -8.51 24.09
N HIS A 386 0.18 -7.20 24.36
CA HIS A 386 -1.06 -6.43 24.43
C HIS A 386 -1.90 -6.46 23.15
N ASP A 387 -1.27 -6.50 21.98
CA ASP A 387 -1.96 -6.53 20.68
C ASP A 387 -2.27 -7.92 20.15
N LEU A 388 -1.83 -8.98 20.84
CA LEU A 388 -2.05 -10.35 20.38
C LEU A 388 -3.55 -10.66 20.37
N GLU A 389 -4.08 -10.98 19.19
CA GLU A 389 -5.50 -11.25 18.93
C GLU A 389 -5.72 -12.73 18.59
N GLU A 390 -4.77 -13.36 17.89
CA GLU A 390 -4.94 -14.70 17.33
C GLU A 390 -3.63 -15.51 17.35
N ILE A 391 -3.76 -16.81 17.63
CA ILE A 391 -2.70 -17.80 17.45
C ILE A 391 -3.29 -18.98 16.69
N ILE A 392 -2.72 -19.30 15.53
CA ILE A 392 -3.17 -20.42 14.70
C ILE A 392 -2.31 -21.64 15.04
N ILE A 393 -2.87 -22.58 15.79
CA ILE A 393 -2.21 -23.82 16.20
C ILE A 393 -2.54 -24.93 15.19
N PRO A 394 -1.57 -25.71 14.70
CA PRO A 394 -1.86 -26.83 13.81
C PRO A 394 -2.65 -27.93 14.53
N GLU A 395 -3.57 -28.60 13.83
CA GLU A 395 -4.41 -29.67 14.39
C GLU A 395 -3.58 -30.74 15.11
N LEU A 396 -2.50 -31.20 14.47
CA LEU A 396 -1.48 -32.04 15.08
C LEU A 396 -0.31 -31.17 15.53
N ASN A 397 -0.32 -30.78 16.81
CA ASN A 397 0.70 -29.96 17.44
C ASN A 397 1.48 -30.69 18.56
N GLN A 398 2.68 -30.18 18.87
CA GLN A 398 3.53 -30.66 19.95
C GLN A 398 3.54 -29.75 21.18
N VAL A 399 2.63 -28.79 21.27
CA VAL A 399 2.59 -27.82 22.37
C VAL A 399 2.54 -28.55 23.71
N LEU A 400 3.46 -28.19 24.58
CA LEU A 400 3.61 -28.69 25.94
C LEU A 400 3.51 -27.54 26.95
N HIS A 401 4.00 -26.36 26.58
CA HIS A 401 3.93 -25.16 27.41
C HIS A 401 3.31 -24.03 26.60
N LEU A 402 2.14 -23.58 27.02
CA LEU A 402 1.48 -22.38 26.50
C LEU A 402 1.41 -21.35 27.61
N LEU A 403 1.99 -20.18 27.37
CA LEU A 403 1.94 -19.04 28.27
C LEU A 403 1.49 -17.82 27.46
N ILE A 404 0.21 -17.48 27.55
CA ILE A 404 -0.41 -16.30 26.90
C ILE A 404 -0.98 -15.37 27.97
N GLN A 405 -0.24 -15.22 29.07
CA GLN A 405 -0.64 -14.37 30.18
C GLN A 405 -0.87 -12.94 29.68
N GLY A 406 -2.02 -12.37 30.00
CA GLY A 406 -2.43 -11.03 29.56
C GLY A 406 -1.79 -9.90 30.37
N PRO A 407 -2.02 -8.65 29.96
CA PRO A 407 -3.04 -8.23 28.99
C PRO A 407 -2.72 -8.64 27.53
N ASN A 408 -3.77 -9.02 26.80
CA ASN A 408 -3.80 -9.23 25.35
C ASN A 408 -5.23 -9.06 24.83
N ASN A 409 -5.40 -9.10 23.51
CA ASN A 409 -6.69 -8.89 22.82
C ASN A 409 -7.31 -10.21 22.31
N ILE A 410 -6.91 -11.36 22.85
CA ILE A 410 -7.46 -12.65 22.43
C ILE A 410 -8.93 -12.72 22.84
N SER A 411 -9.81 -12.90 21.85
CA SER A 411 -11.25 -13.09 22.08
C SER A 411 -11.54 -14.50 22.59
N THR A 412 -12.71 -14.72 23.22
CA THR A 412 -13.15 -16.08 23.61
C THR A 412 -13.15 -17.06 22.43
N ALA A 413 -13.58 -16.62 21.24
CA ALA A 413 -13.62 -17.47 20.04
C ALA A 413 -12.20 -17.84 19.57
N ASN A 414 -11.26 -16.90 19.61
CA ASN A 414 -9.87 -17.18 19.24
C ASN A 414 -9.19 -18.07 20.29
N LEU A 415 -9.54 -17.90 21.58
CA LEU A 415 -9.04 -18.78 22.62
C LEU A 415 -9.55 -20.22 22.48
N GLU A 416 -10.79 -20.42 22.06
CA GLU A 416 -11.33 -21.76 21.73
C GLU A 416 -10.50 -22.43 20.61
N ASN A 417 -10.13 -21.65 19.58
CA ASN A 417 -9.28 -22.12 18.47
C ASN A 417 -7.84 -22.45 18.91
N ILE A 418 -7.40 -21.99 20.09
CA ILE A 418 -6.10 -22.34 20.68
C ILE A 418 -6.23 -23.58 21.57
N ILE A 419 -7.24 -23.61 22.46
CA ILE A 419 -7.42 -24.68 23.44
C ILE A 419 -7.83 -25.99 22.77
N ALA A 420 -8.73 -25.94 21.78
CA ALA A 420 -9.26 -27.15 21.16
C ALA A 420 -8.18 -28.01 20.47
N PRO A 421 -7.30 -27.47 19.59
CA PRO A 421 -6.25 -28.27 18.96
C PRO A 421 -5.23 -28.84 19.97
N ILE A 422 -4.91 -28.10 21.04
CA ILE A 422 -4.00 -28.60 22.09
C ILE A 422 -4.65 -29.77 22.82
N TYR A 423 -5.92 -29.61 23.25
CA TYR A 423 -6.69 -30.66 23.91
C TYR A 423 -6.78 -31.93 23.05
N GLU A 424 -7.16 -31.79 21.78
CA GLU A 424 -7.31 -32.91 20.85
C GLU A 424 -5.99 -33.66 20.64
N SER A 425 -4.88 -32.93 20.46
CA SER A 425 -3.55 -33.51 20.34
C SER A 425 -3.13 -34.27 21.61
N VAL A 426 -3.40 -33.73 22.79
CA VAL A 426 -3.11 -34.38 24.07
C VAL A 426 -3.89 -35.68 24.23
N VAL A 427 -5.20 -35.65 23.99
CA VAL A 427 -6.06 -36.83 24.09
C VAL A 427 -5.65 -37.90 23.08
N ALA A 428 -5.36 -37.51 21.83
CA ALA A 428 -4.96 -38.43 20.78
C ALA A 428 -3.61 -39.11 21.07
N THR A 429 -2.68 -38.39 21.72
CA THR A 429 -1.31 -38.88 21.95
C THR A 429 -1.06 -39.42 23.36
N GLY A 430 -1.96 -39.18 24.31
CA GLY A 430 -1.75 -39.54 25.72
C GLY A 430 -0.68 -38.72 26.42
N ARG A 431 -0.42 -37.49 25.96
CA ARG A 431 0.69 -36.64 26.46
C ARG A 431 0.37 -36.04 27.83
N THR A 432 1.29 -36.18 28.78
CA THR A 432 1.11 -35.70 30.16
C THR A 432 2.12 -34.63 30.55
N GLY A 433 1.86 -33.90 31.64
CA GLY A 433 2.83 -32.99 32.27
C GLY A 433 3.06 -31.67 31.51
N GLY A 434 2.08 -31.22 30.73
CA GLY A 434 2.13 -29.90 30.09
C GLY A 434 1.73 -28.76 31.02
N ALA A 435 1.81 -27.53 30.52
CA ALA A 435 1.40 -26.33 31.23
C ALA A 435 0.63 -25.38 30.29
N ILE A 436 -0.49 -24.85 30.76
CA ILE A 436 -1.26 -23.77 30.12
C ILE A 436 -1.43 -22.66 31.15
N ASN A 437 -0.98 -21.46 30.82
CA ASN A 437 -1.16 -20.27 31.64
C ASN A 437 -1.85 -19.17 30.82
N LEU A 438 -3.07 -18.86 31.23
CA LEU A 438 -3.99 -17.89 30.66
C LEU A 438 -4.23 -16.70 31.58
N GLY A 439 -3.50 -16.55 32.70
CA GLY A 439 -3.78 -15.51 33.69
C GLY A 439 -3.66 -14.09 33.14
N SER A 440 -4.14 -13.08 33.87
CA SER A 440 -3.84 -11.67 33.60
C SER A 440 -2.81 -11.12 34.59
N GLU A 441 -2.11 -10.05 34.21
CA GLU A 441 -1.21 -9.32 35.11
C GLU A 441 -1.97 -8.43 36.11
N GLU A 442 -3.09 -7.84 35.70
CA GLU A 442 -3.77 -6.77 36.45
C GLU A 442 -4.63 -7.29 37.63
N GLU A 443 -5.20 -8.49 37.52
CA GLU A 443 -5.99 -9.08 38.59
C GLU A 443 -5.73 -10.59 38.73
N PHE A 444 -5.36 -11.02 39.95
CA PHE A 444 -5.26 -12.44 40.30
C PHE A 444 -6.60 -13.17 40.07
N GLY A 445 -6.74 -13.79 38.90
CA GLY A 445 -7.87 -14.64 38.52
C GLY A 445 -8.58 -14.26 37.22
N GLU A 446 -8.27 -13.14 36.58
CA GLU A 446 -8.78 -12.86 35.24
C GLU A 446 -7.94 -13.59 34.17
N THR A 447 -8.54 -13.87 33.02
CA THR A 447 -7.89 -14.61 31.92
C THR A 447 -7.75 -13.77 30.65
N ALA A 448 -6.69 -14.03 29.90
CA ALA A 448 -6.50 -13.60 28.52
C ALA A 448 -7.59 -14.18 27.60
N GLY A 449 -8.63 -13.38 27.30
CA GLY A 449 -9.88 -13.88 26.74
C GLY A 449 -10.58 -14.83 27.71
N PRO A 450 -11.83 -14.59 28.17
CA PRO A 450 -12.49 -15.57 29.03
C PRO A 450 -12.71 -16.88 28.26
N PRO A 451 -12.21 -18.05 28.74
CA PRO A 451 -12.52 -19.33 28.13
C PRO A 451 -14.02 -19.60 28.15
N SER A 452 -14.54 -20.27 27.13
CA SER A 452 -15.93 -20.74 27.15
C SER A 452 -16.15 -21.85 28.19
N GLU A 453 -17.40 -22.16 28.54
CA GLU A 453 -17.71 -23.31 29.41
C GLU A 453 -17.15 -24.63 28.83
N SER A 454 -17.20 -24.77 27.50
CA SER A 454 -16.62 -25.91 26.77
C SER A 454 -15.10 -25.99 26.97
N ASP A 455 -14.40 -24.85 26.89
CA ASP A 455 -12.95 -24.79 27.08
C ASP A 455 -12.56 -25.06 28.52
N TRP A 456 -13.32 -24.55 29.49
CA TRP A 456 -13.11 -24.91 30.90
C TRP A 456 -13.24 -26.42 31.14
N ALA A 457 -14.19 -27.09 30.48
CA ALA A 457 -14.29 -28.55 30.57
C ALA A 457 -13.06 -29.26 29.99
N LYS A 458 -12.55 -28.82 28.82
CA LYS A 458 -11.31 -29.33 28.22
C LYS A 458 -10.10 -29.13 29.15
N LEU A 459 -9.96 -27.93 29.72
CA LEU A 459 -8.88 -27.59 30.65
C LEU A 459 -8.92 -28.42 31.94
N ARG A 460 -10.11 -28.72 32.50
CA ARG A 460 -10.25 -29.64 33.64
C ARG A 460 -9.81 -31.05 33.31
N ILE A 461 -10.12 -31.55 32.11
CA ILE A 461 -9.67 -32.87 31.66
C ILE A 461 -8.15 -32.90 31.54
N LEU A 462 -7.54 -31.89 30.90
CA LEU A 462 -6.08 -31.78 30.80
C LEU A 462 -5.43 -31.83 32.19
N LYS A 463 -5.96 -31.06 33.14
CA LYS A 463 -5.46 -31.06 34.52
C LYS A 463 -5.62 -32.42 35.21
N ASN A 464 -6.83 -32.96 35.25
CA ASN A 464 -7.18 -34.09 36.12
C ASN A 464 -6.81 -35.46 35.54
N GLU A 465 -6.81 -35.60 34.21
CA GLU A 465 -6.55 -36.88 33.53
C GLU A 465 -5.14 -36.95 32.94
N TYR A 466 -4.56 -35.81 32.55
CA TYR A 466 -3.25 -35.75 31.89
C TYR A 466 -2.17 -35.08 32.73
N ASP A 467 -2.45 -34.70 33.99
CA ASP A 467 -1.49 -34.07 34.90
C ASP A 467 -0.91 -32.75 34.33
N TRP A 468 -1.73 -31.98 33.60
CA TRP A 468 -1.33 -30.66 33.12
C TRP A 468 -1.49 -29.61 34.22
N PHE A 469 -0.51 -28.70 34.30
CA PHE A 469 -0.66 -27.49 35.07
C PHE A 469 -1.53 -26.49 34.29
N VAL A 470 -2.65 -26.05 34.87
CA VAL A 470 -3.50 -25.03 34.25
C VAL A 470 -3.65 -23.85 35.21
N TYR A 471 -3.34 -22.65 34.72
CA TYR A 471 -3.53 -21.41 35.45
C TYR A 471 -4.37 -20.40 34.62
N PRO A 472 -5.39 -19.76 35.21
CA PRO A 472 -5.89 -19.98 36.57
C PRO A 472 -6.49 -21.38 36.73
N ASP A 473 -6.59 -21.86 37.97
CA ASP A 473 -7.06 -23.21 38.26
C ASP A 473 -8.53 -23.37 37.82
N PRO A 474 -8.84 -24.30 36.88
CA PRO A 474 -10.19 -24.48 36.34
C PRO A 474 -11.21 -25.05 37.35
N ASP A 475 -10.75 -25.54 38.51
CA ASP A 475 -11.59 -26.01 39.61
C ASP A 475 -11.79 -24.96 40.71
N SER A 476 -11.13 -23.80 40.61
CA SER A 476 -11.29 -22.74 41.60
C SER A 476 -12.69 -22.12 41.54
N GLU A 477 -13.25 -21.73 42.69
CA GLU A 477 -14.56 -21.05 42.76
C GLU A 477 -14.61 -19.75 41.95
N LYS A 478 -13.46 -19.15 41.62
CA LYS A 478 -13.38 -17.96 40.77
C LYS A 478 -13.58 -18.27 39.29
N ALA A 479 -13.29 -19.49 38.84
CA ALA A 479 -13.46 -19.90 37.44
C ALA A 479 -14.93 -20.08 37.03
N SER A 480 -15.89 -20.04 37.96
CA SER A 480 -17.33 -20.16 37.69
C SER A 480 -18.08 -18.82 37.58
N PHE A 481 -17.38 -17.70 37.73
CA PHE A 481 -17.97 -16.34 37.66
C PHE A 481 -17.76 -15.64 36.31
N PHE A 482 -17.06 -16.27 35.38
CA PHE A 482 -16.80 -15.82 34.01
C PHE A 482 -17.36 -16.84 33.03
#